data_AF-A0A7S3PQQ4-F1
#
_entry.id   AF-A0A7S3PQQ4-F1
#
_cell.length_a   1.000
_cell.length_b   1.000
_cell.length_c   1.000
_cell.angle_alpha   90.00
_cell.angle_beta   90.00
_cell.angle_gamma   90.00
#
_symmetry.space_group_name_H-M   'P 1'
#
loop_
_entity.id
_entity.type
_entity.pdbx_description
1 polymer ?
#
loop_
_entity_poly.entity_id
_entity_poly.type
_entity_poly.pdbx_seq_one_letter_code
_entity_poly.pdbx_strand_id
1 'polypeptide(L)'
;MLKPGGTLLIKDIKSTGDFKKNLETMNNLGLLYGFSISSCLSSSMSQPDGLGLGTLGFNPIVAKQMAESAGFQRFKINDFKDPANLYYEMVSPGGEFEHGLSRQNTSMNVCVPDLSTLPGPMTCACHYGMSLYTEMTMDSVPSKM
;
A
#
# COMPACT_ATOMS: atom_id res chain seq x y z
N MET A 1 9.47 1.50 -16.03
CA MET A 1 10.74 1.45 -15.28
C MET A 1 10.95 2.79 -14.60
N LEU A 2 11.47 2.80 -13.36
CA LEU A 2 11.74 4.04 -12.62
C LEU A 2 12.90 4.79 -13.28
N LYS A 3 12.86 6.13 -13.26
CA LYS A 3 14.03 6.95 -13.62
C LYS A 3 15.18 6.67 -12.63
N PRO A 4 16.45 6.89 -13.01
CA PRO A 4 17.56 6.77 -12.06
C PRO A 4 17.36 7.67 -10.84
N GLY A 5 17.56 7.13 -9.62
CA GLY A 5 17.29 7.83 -8.36
C GLY A 5 15.82 8.02 -8.01
N GLY A 6 14.90 7.45 -8.79
CA GLY A 6 13.46 7.50 -8.54
C GLY A 6 13.04 6.66 -7.33
N THR A 7 12.05 7.15 -6.59
CA THR A 7 11.53 6.50 -5.38
C THR A 7 10.29 5.65 -5.69
N LEU A 8 10.30 4.39 -5.22
CA LEU A 8 9.15 3.51 -5.14
C LEU A 8 8.64 3.47 -3.70
N LEU A 9 7.36 3.75 -3.51
CA LEU A 9 6.68 3.57 -2.23
C LEU A 9 5.71 2.40 -2.35
N ILE A 10 5.96 1.34 -1.57
CA ILE A 10 5.10 0.16 -1.51
C ILE A 10 4.33 0.20 -0.19
N LYS A 11 3.01 0.06 -0.26
CA LYS A 11 2.15 -0.16 0.91
C LYS A 11 1.75 -1.63 0.94
N ASP A 12 2.07 -2.33 2.02
CA ASP A 12 1.75 -3.75 2.19
C ASP A 12 1.25 -4.05 3.61
N ILE A 13 0.68 -5.24 3.82
CA ILE A 13 0.13 -5.66 5.11
C ILE A 13 1.24 -5.75 6.15
N LYS A 14 0.97 -5.21 7.35
CA LYS A 14 1.88 -5.21 8.49
C LYS A 14 2.03 -6.63 9.06
N SER A 15 2.85 -7.45 8.43
CA SER A 15 3.23 -8.77 8.91
C SER A 15 4.64 -8.74 9.48
N THR A 16 4.88 -9.44 10.59
CA THR A 16 6.20 -9.52 11.21
C THR A 16 7.10 -10.59 10.60
N GLY A 17 6.54 -11.50 9.80
CA GLY A 17 7.23 -12.71 9.31
C GLY A 17 7.27 -13.87 10.32
N ASP A 18 6.83 -13.65 11.56
CA ASP A 18 6.70 -14.68 12.59
C ASP A 18 5.21 -14.95 12.87
N PHE A 19 4.80 -16.21 12.71
CA PHE A 19 3.41 -16.62 12.90
C PHE A 19 2.89 -16.39 14.33
N LYS A 20 3.68 -16.73 15.36
CA LYS A 20 3.25 -16.59 16.77
C LYS A 20 3.08 -15.12 17.12
N LYS A 21 4.05 -14.30 16.70
CA LYS A 21 3.98 -12.85 16.93
C LYS A 21 2.80 -12.23 16.19
N ASN A 22 2.54 -12.63 14.96
CA ASN A 22 1.35 -12.18 14.22
C ASN A 22 0.06 -12.62 14.91
N LEU A 23 0.01 -13.83 15.48
CA LEU A 23 -1.16 -14.33 16.20
C LEU A 23 -1.46 -13.52 17.47
N GLU A 24 -0.43 -13.08 18.16
CA GLU A 24 -0.55 -12.24 19.36
C GLU A 24 -0.92 -10.78 19.04
N THR A 25 -0.50 -10.26 17.88
CA THR A 25 -0.61 -8.84 17.54
C THR A 25 -1.71 -8.49 16.54
N MET A 26 -2.22 -9.47 15.78
CA MET A 26 -3.17 -9.27 14.69
C MET A 26 -4.48 -9.98 14.96
N ASN A 27 -5.49 -9.23 15.42
CA ASN A 27 -6.81 -9.79 15.75
C ASN A 27 -7.54 -10.42 14.54
N ASN A 28 -7.17 -10.03 13.32
CA ASN A 28 -7.75 -10.49 12.06
C ASN A 28 -6.87 -11.51 11.31
N LEU A 29 -5.89 -12.14 11.97
CA LEU A 29 -4.93 -13.03 11.31
C LEU A 29 -5.59 -14.15 10.50
N GLY A 30 -6.62 -14.80 11.07
CA GLY A 30 -7.34 -15.88 10.39
C GLY A 30 -8.04 -15.42 9.10
N LEU A 31 -8.64 -14.22 9.13
CA LEU A 31 -9.25 -13.61 7.95
C LEU A 31 -8.20 -13.31 6.87
N LEU A 32 -7.03 -12.79 7.25
CA LEU A 32 -5.96 -12.47 6.31
C LEU A 32 -5.39 -13.73 5.64
N TYR A 33 -5.24 -14.83 6.37
CA TYR A 33 -4.88 -16.11 5.75
C TYR A 33 -5.99 -16.66 4.84
N GLY A 34 -7.26 -16.56 5.25
CA GLY A 34 -8.39 -16.95 4.42
C GLY A 34 -8.44 -16.18 3.09
N PHE A 35 -8.27 -14.86 3.15
CA PHE A 35 -8.17 -14.00 1.96
C PHE A 35 -6.94 -14.31 1.11
N SER A 36 -5.81 -14.61 1.76
CA SER A 36 -4.58 -15.01 1.07
C SER A 36 -4.83 -16.25 0.21
N ILE A 37 -5.37 -17.31 0.78
CA ILE A 37 -5.60 -18.57 0.06
C ILE A 37 -6.64 -18.38 -1.04
N SER A 38 -7.74 -17.65 -0.77
CA SER A 38 -8.82 -17.51 -1.74
C SER A 38 -8.50 -16.59 -2.92
N SER A 39 -7.52 -15.68 -2.78
CA SER A 39 -7.24 -14.67 -3.81
C SER A 39 -5.75 -14.54 -4.13
N CYS A 40 -4.95 -13.92 -3.25
CA CYS A 40 -3.59 -13.48 -3.59
C CYS A 40 -2.61 -14.63 -3.81
N LEU A 41 -2.61 -15.62 -2.92
CA LEU A 41 -1.74 -16.80 -3.01
C LEU A 41 -2.13 -17.66 -4.21
N SER A 42 -3.43 -17.92 -4.39
CA SER A 42 -3.94 -18.68 -5.54
C SER A 42 -3.57 -18.01 -6.86
N SER A 43 -3.69 -16.69 -6.96
CA SER A 43 -3.29 -15.94 -8.14
C SER A 43 -1.79 -16.04 -8.40
N SER A 44 -0.96 -15.88 -7.36
CA SER A 44 0.50 -16.01 -7.50
C SER A 44 0.91 -17.41 -7.95
N MET A 45 0.30 -18.45 -7.42
CA MET A 45 0.66 -19.85 -7.73
C MET A 45 0.08 -20.35 -9.06
N SER A 46 -0.68 -19.51 -9.78
CA SER A 46 -1.20 -19.86 -11.11
C SER A 46 -0.12 -19.88 -12.20
N GLN A 47 1.04 -19.26 -11.93
CA GLN A 47 2.22 -19.31 -12.79
C GLN A 47 3.29 -20.22 -12.17
N PRO A 48 4.04 -21.01 -12.98
CA PRO A 48 5.05 -21.95 -12.47
C PRO A 48 6.16 -21.31 -11.62
N ASP A 49 6.43 -20.02 -11.83
CA ASP A 49 7.50 -19.24 -11.19
C ASP A 49 6.98 -18.22 -10.16
N GLY A 50 5.70 -18.28 -9.82
CA GLY A 50 5.11 -17.42 -8.80
C GLY A 50 5.71 -17.67 -7.41
N LEU A 51 6.11 -16.60 -6.73
CA LEU A 51 6.76 -16.71 -5.41
C LEU A 51 5.84 -17.16 -4.27
N GLY A 52 4.51 -17.10 -4.45
CA GLY A 52 3.56 -17.64 -3.49
C GLY A 52 3.59 -16.94 -2.12
N LEU A 53 3.90 -15.64 -2.08
CA LEU A 53 4.02 -14.92 -0.80
C LEU A 53 2.69 -14.79 -0.05
N GLY A 54 1.58 -14.70 -0.80
CA GLY A 54 0.26 -14.46 -0.21
C GLY A 54 0.18 -13.11 0.52
N THR A 55 -0.89 -12.92 1.30
CA THR A 55 -1.21 -11.63 1.95
C THR A 55 -0.22 -11.22 3.05
N LEU A 56 0.48 -12.18 3.67
CA LEU A 56 1.34 -11.93 4.83
C LEU A 56 2.83 -12.23 4.57
N GLY A 57 3.17 -12.64 3.34
CA GLY A 57 4.52 -13.05 2.97
C GLY A 57 5.46 -11.90 2.62
N PHE A 58 4.94 -10.75 2.18
CA PHE A 58 5.75 -9.56 1.90
C PHE A 58 6.06 -8.73 3.16
N ASN A 59 6.58 -9.42 4.17
CA ASN A 59 7.01 -8.84 5.44
C ASN A 59 8.36 -8.09 5.28
N PRO A 60 8.80 -7.30 6.28
CA PRO A 60 10.01 -6.47 6.19
C PRO A 60 11.28 -7.20 5.77
N ILE A 61 11.44 -8.46 6.16
CA ILE A 61 12.64 -9.26 5.85
C ILE A 61 12.63 -9.60 4.35
N VAL A 62 11.51 -10.12 3.86
CA VAL A 62 11.33 -10.48 2.45
C VAL A 62 11.38 -9.24 1.56
N ALA A 63 10.71 -8.15 1.96
CA ALA A 63 10.71 -6.90 1.20
C ALA A 63 12.12 -6.33 1.03
N LYS A 64 12.94 -6.36 2.09
CA LYS A 64 14.34 -5.94 2.03
C LYS A 64 15.17 -6.82 1.11
N GLN A 65 15.07 -8.14 1.25
CA GLN A 65 15.81 -9.09 0.40
C GLN A 65 15.45 -8.95 -1.08
N MET A 66 14.17 -8.76 -1.39
CA MET A 66 13.70 -8.55 -2.76
C MET A 66 14.16 -7.20 -3.31
N ALA A 67 14.16 -6.14 -2.49
CA ALA A 67 14.68 -4.84 -2.90
C ALA A 67 16.17 -4.90 -3.23
N GLU A 68 16.97 -5.55 -2.39
CA GLU A 68 18.41 -5.76 -2.61
C GLU A 68 18.67 -6.59 -3.87
N SER A 69 17.93 -7.69 -4.04
CA SER A 69 18.04 -8.56 -5.22
C SER A 69 17.65 -7.85 -6.52
N ALA A 70 16.73 -6.90 -6.46
CA ALA A 70 16.31 -6.07 -7.60
C ALA A 70 17.26 -4.88 -7.87
N GLY A 71 18.31 -4.69 -7.07
CA GLY A 71 19.31 -3.64 -7.27
C GLY A 71 18.90 -2.26 -6.76
N PHE A 72 17.89 -2.16 -5.88
CA PHE A 72 17.58 -0.91 -5.20
C PHE A 72 18.73 -0.54 -4.23
N GLN A 73 19.15 0.72 -4.26
CA GLN A 73 20.31 1.18 -3.48
C GLN A 73 19.95 1.57 -2.04
N ARG A 74 18.65 1.76 -1.77
CA ARG A 74 18.14 2.14 -0.46
C ARG A 74 16.84 1.40 -0.19
N PHE A 75 16.65 0.97 1.04
CA PHE A 75 15.41 0.43 1.57
C PHE A 75 15.13 1.07 2.93
N LYS A 76 13.95 1.66 3.10
CA LYS A 76 13.51 2.29 4.35
C LYS A 76 12.08 1.88 4.65
N ILE A 77 11.82 1.53 5.89
CA ILE A 77 10.45 1.34 6.39
C ILE A 77 9.98 2.66 6.97
N ASN A 78 8.87 3.18 6.47
CA ASN A 78 8.18 4.33 7.00
C ASN A 78 7.02 3.85 7.90
N ASP A 79 7.13 4.07 9.20
CA ASP A 79 6.04 3.75 10.13
C ASP A 79 5.16 4.98 10.35
N PHE A 80 4.04 5.03 9.62
CA PHE A 80 3.02 6.06 9.78
C PHE A 80 2.02 5.76 10.90
N LYS A 81 2.29 4.76 11.75
CA LYS A 81 1.38 4.25 12.78
C LYS A 81 0.04 3.72 12.21
N ASP A 82 0.03 3.32 10.95
CA ASP A 82 -1.09 2.56 10.36
C ASP A 82 -1.16 1.19 11.04
N PRO A 83 -2.28 0.79 11.66
CA PRO A 83 -2.39 -0.49 12.34
C PRO A 83 -2.32 -1.70 11.38
N ALA A 84 -2.71 -1.53 10.12
CA ALA A 84 -2.85 -2.61 9.15
C ALA A 84 -1.68 -2.71 8.16
N ASN A 85 -0.93 -1.63 7.92
CA ASN A 85 0.07 -1.59 6.85
C ASN A 85 1.45 -1.10 7.28
N LEU A 86 2.45 -1.53 6.51
CA LEU A 86 3.80 -0.97 6.48
C LEU A 86 4.04 -0.30 5.13
N TYR A 87 4.96 0.65 5.13
CA TYR A 87 5.30 1.42 3.94
C TYR A 87 6.79 1.29 3.67
N TYR A 88 7.15 0.70 2.54
CA TYR A 88 8.52 0.49 2.11
C TYR A 88 8.89 1.52 1.05
N GLU A 89 9.91 2.31 1.34
CA GLU A 89 10.51 3.26 0.40
C GLU A 89 11.80 2.66 -0.15
N MET A 90 11.89 2.59 -1.48
CA MET A 90 13.03 2.04 -2.20
C MET A 90 13.51 3.01 -3.27
N VAL A 91 14.82 3.18 -3.44
CA VAL A 91 15.41 4.13 -4.41
C VAL A 91 16.11 3.37 -5.53
N SER A 92 15.69 3.64 -6.77
CA SER A 92 16.25 3.01 -7.95
C SER A 92 17.72 3.40 -8.15
N PRO A 93 18.53 2.55 -8.79
CA PRO A 93 19.95 2.83 -8.98
C PRO A 93 20.20 3.99 -9.96
N GLY A 94 21.37 4.64 -9.81
CA GLY A 94 21.96 5.50 -10.84
C GLY A 94 21.56 6.97 -10.88
N GLY A 95 20.88 7.50 -9.86
CA GLY A 95 20.59 8.94 -9.74
C GLY A 95 21.08 9.53 -8.43
N GLU A 96 21.30 10.85 -8.40
CA GLU A 96 21.57 11.56 -7.15
C GLU A 96 20.31 11.62 -6.30
N PHE A 97 20.45 11.31 -5.01
CA PHE A 97 19.33 11.24 -4.08
C PHE A 97 18.97 12.64 -3.59
N GLU A 98 17.96 13.26 -4.20
CA GLU A 98 17.36 14.48 -3.67
C GLU A 98 16.14 14.14 -2.81
N HIS A 99 16.33 14.20 -1.48
CA HIS A 99 15.28 14.17 -0.44
C HIS A 99 14.34 12.94 -0.43
N GLY A 100 14.56 12.06 0.56
CA GLY A 100 13.58 11.01 0.91
C GLY A 100 12.25 11.61 1.38
N LEU A 101 11.23 10.75 1.57
CA LEU A 101 9.93 11.17 2.09
C LEU A 101 10.11 11.73 3.53
N SER A 102 10.40 13.02 3.62
CA SER A 102 10.31 13.81 4.84
C SER A 102 8.83 14.18 5.02
N ARG A 103 8.35 14.26 6.27
CA ARG A 103 7.02 14.78 6.58
C ARG A 103 6.92 16.23 6.10
N GLN A 104 6.50 16.43 4.87
CA GLN A 104 5.97 17.70 4.41
C GLN A 104 4.46 17.63 4.55
N ASN A 105 3.87 18.65 5.19
CA ASN A 105 2.42 18.84 5.26
C ASN A 105 1.87 18.85 3.82
N THR A 106 1.35 17.71 3.36
CA THR A 106 0.70 17.62 2.06
C THR A 106 -0.70 18.21 2.18
N SER A 107 -0.82 19.49 1.84
CA SER A 107 -1.95 19.98 1.05
C SER A 107 -1.95 19.13 -0.22
N MET A 108 -2.71 18.05 -0.20
CA MET A 108 -2.78 17.08 -1.27
C MET A 108 -3.45 17.76 -2.47
N ASN A 109 -2.66 18.15 -3.47
CA ASN A 109 -3.19 18.36 -4.82
C ASN A 109 -3.64 16.99 -5.33
N VAL A 110 -4.84 16.60 -4.92
CA VAL A 110 -5.62 15.57 -5.61
C VAL A 110 -5.86 16.14 -7.00
N CYS A 111 -5.26 15.54 -8.03
CA CYS A 111 -5.82 15.67 -9.37
C CYS A 111 -7.20 15.03 -9.31
N VAL A 112 -8.22 15.83 -9.01
CA VAL A 112 -9.62 15.45 -9.16
C VAL A 112 -9.82 15.36 -10.68
N PRO A 113 -10.05 14.17 -11.26
CA PRO A 113 -10.39 14.11 -12.67
C PRO A 113 -11.70 14.89 -12.88
N ASP A 114 -11.72 15.78 -13.87
CA ASP A 114 -12.90 16.52 -14.25
C ASP A 114 -13.92 15.56 -14.88
N LEU A 115 -14.95 15.21 -14.10
CA LEU A 115 -16.03 14.31 -14.50
C LEU A 115 -16.80 14.79 -15.75
N SER A 116 -16.64 16.05 -16.18
CA SER A 116 -17.29 16.57 -17.38
C SER A 116 -16.67 16.05 -18.69
N THR A 117 -15.48 15.44 -18.62
CA THR A 117 -14.73 14.97 -19.81
C THR A 117 -14.80 13.46 -20.06
N LEU A 118 -15.47 12.70 -19.19
CA LEU A 118 -15.60 11.26 -19.36
C LEU A 118 -16.78 10.92 -20.30
N PRO A 119 -16.54 10.20 -21.42
CA PRO A 119 -17.64 9.68 -22.24
C PRO A 119 -18.41 8.62 -21.45
N GLY A 120 -19.74 8.59 -21.67
CA GLY A 120 -20.74 7.78 -20.95
C GLY A 120 -20.52 6.26 -20.94
N PRO A 121 -21.53 5.51 -20.46
CA PRO A 121 -21.36 4.43 -19.51
C PRO A 121 -20.65 3.23 -20.14
N MET A 122 -19.37 3.04 -19.82
CA MET A 122 -18.75 1.74 -19.90
C MET A 122 -18.77 1.09 -18.52
N THR A 123 -19.58 0.05 -18.40
CA THR A 123 -19.55 -0.92 -17.33
C THR A 123 -18.17 -1.59 -17.30
N CYS A 124 -17.25 -1.03 -16.52
CA CYS A 124 -16.04 -1.74 -16.10
C CYS A 124 -16.32 -2.35 -14.73
N ALA A 125 -16.45 -3.68 -14.74
CA ALA A 125 -16.66 -4.51 -13.57
C ALA A 125 -15.39 -4.56 -12.71
N CYS A 126 -15.32 -3.70 -11.69
CA CYS A 126 -14.48 -3.87 -10.50
C CYS A 126 -15.27 -3.37 -9.28
N HIS A 127 -16.39 -4.04 -8.97
CA HIS A 127 -17.04 -3.90 -7.67
C HIS A 127 -16.22 -4.68 -6.64
N TYR A 128 -15.48 -3.98 -5.78
CA TYR A 128 -15.42 -4.21 -4.32
C TYR A 128 -14.59 -3.09 -3.70
N GLY A 129 -15.16 -1.89 -3.65
CA GLY A 129 -14.71 -0.78 -2.82
C GLY A 129 -15.85 -0.42 -1.87
N MET A 130 -15.94 -1.12 -0.75
CA MET A 130 -16.91 -0.83 0.29
C MET A 130 -16.54 0.52 0.93
N SER A 131 -17.20 1.57 0.43
CA SER A 131 -17.13 2.94 0.92
C SER A 131 -17.64 2.98 2.36
N LEU A 132 -16.73 3.12 3.32
CA LEU A 132 -17.10 3.58 4.65
C LEU A 132 -17.35 5.09 4.54
N TYR A 133 -18.63 5.42 4.44
CA TYR A 133 -19.15 6.73 4.82
C TYR A 133 -18.71 7.02 6.26
N THR A 134 -17.88 8.04 6.45
CA THR A 134 -17.82 8.73 7.74
C THR A 134 -18.57 10.04 7.57
N GLU A 135 -19.61 10.18 8.40
CA GLU A 135 -20.48 11.33 8.57
C GLU A 135 -19.71 12.66 8.52
N MET A 136 -20.11 13.56 7.62
CA MET A 136 -19.90 14.99 7.81
C MET A 136 -20.79 15.43 8.96
N THR A 137 -20.22 15.57 10.15
CA THR A 137 -20.83 16.34 11.25
C THR A 137 -21.09 17.76 10.75
N MET A 138 -22.36 18.14 10.73
CA MET A 138 -22.80 19.52 10.52
C MET A 138 -22.32 20.37 11.68
N ASP A 139 -21.18 21.05 11.53
CA ASP A 139 -20.81 22.14 12.41
C ASP A 139 -21.40 23.45 11.90
N SER A 140 -22.22 24.01 12.78
CA SER A 140 -22.95 25.27 12.72
C SER A 140 -22.17 26.44 12.13
N VAL A 141 -22.75 27.09 11.11
CA VAL A 141 -22.36 28.43 10.64
C VAL A 141 -22.78 29.48 11.67
N PRO A 142 -21.90 30.41 12.10
CA PRO A 142 -22.28 31.48 13.00
C PRO A 142 -23.12 32.56 12.29
N SER A 143 -24.26 32.86 12.89
CA SER A 143 -25.10 34.03 12.61
C SER A 143 -24.30 35.33 12.66
N LYS A 144 -24.37 36.14 11.60
CA LYS A 144 -24.04 37.57 11.65
C LYS A 144 -25.30 38.37 11.34
N MET A 145 -25.65 39.24 12.29
CA MET A 145 -26.48 40.43 12.10
C MET A 145 -25.75 41.47 11.27
#